data_AF-A0A928PA83-F1
#
_entry.id   AF-A0A928PA83-F1
#
_cell.length_a   1.000
_cell.length_b   1.000
_cell.length_c   1.000
_cell.angle_alpha   90.00
_cell.angle_beta   90.00
_cell.angle_gamma   90.00
#
_symmetry.space_group_name_H-M   'P 1'
#
loop_
_entity.id
_entity.type
_entity.pdbx_description
1 polymer ?
#
loop_
_entity_poly.entity_id
_entity_poly.type
_entity_poly.pdbx_seq_one_letter_code
_entity_poly.pdbx_strand_id
1 'polypeptide(L)'
;MKMIKKFSLCYNITVIGYILSAIAILFVPISDITDNGKIGAFSIIVAIVFWLGLVWGTLSLIILTKLRHKLRARMPSLIVKIPKKFPGIMNFSMNIRHLILYAVILIGIVIIILDLILGFANQYLMFPVIAGTYSAFIMHCMIDGKNYQIYKILKKGEKK
;
A
#
# COMPACT_ATOMS: atom_id res chain seq x y z
N MET A 1 -12.21 14.68 19.45
CA MET A 1 -11.10 13.74 19.71
C MET A 1 -11.33 12.31 19.21
N LYS A 2 -12.42 11.59 19.59
CA LYS A 2 -12.63 10.18 19.22
C LYS A 2 -12.56 9.88 17.69
N MET A 3 -13.14 10.75 16.86
CA MET A 3 -13.16 10.55 15.39
C MET A 3 -11.78 10.73 14.73
N ILE A 4 -10.95 11.63 15.27
CA ILE A 4 -9.58 11.87 14.81
C ILE A 4 -8.73 10.63 15.09
N LYS A 5 -8.77 10.11 16.32
CA LYS A 5 -8.08 8.86 16.68
C LYS A 5 -8.55 7.69 15.83
N LYS A 6 -9.85 7.57 15.57
CA LYS A 6 -10.42 6.53 14.68
C LYS A 6 -9.89 6.64 13.25
N PHE A 7 -9.76 7.86 12.72
CA PHE A 7 -9.20 8.08 11.38
C PHE A 7 -7.73 7.68 11.30
N SER A 8 -6.91 8.12 12.27
CA SER A 8 -5.49 7.75 12.34
C SER A 8 -5.27 6.26 12.49
N LEU A 9 -6.06 5.60 13.35
CA LEU A 9 -6.04 4.16 13.53
C LEU A 9 -6.40 3.44 12.23
N CYS A 10 -7.48 3.87 11.57
CA CYS A 10 -7.94 3.27 10.31
C CYS A 10 -6.89 3.41 9.20
N TYR A 11 -6.21 4.56 9.12
CA TYR A 11 -5.09 4.77 8.19
C TYR A 11 -3.94 3.78 8.45
N ASN A 12 -3.51 3.64 9.71
CA ASN A 12 -2.42 2.72 10.07
C ASN A 12 -2.81 1.26 9.75
N ILE A 13 -4.05 0.88 10.07
CA ILE A 13 -4.58 -0.45 9.75
C ILE A 13 -4.53 -0.73 8.25
N THR A 14 -4.91 0.26 7.41
CA THR A 14 -4.81 0.13 5.95
C THR A 14 -3.38 -0.13 5.50
N VAL A 15 -2.41 0.65 6.02
CA VAL A 15 -1.00 0.47 5.70
C VAL A 15 -0.51 -0.92 6.12
N ILE A 16 -0.83 -1.36 7.34
CA ILE A 16 -0.40 -2.66 7.86
C ILE A 16 -0.98 -3.80 7.01
N GLY A 17 -2.25 -3.74 6.63
CA GLY A 17 -2.88 -4.76 5.78
C GLY A 17 -2.15 -4.94 4.45
N TYR A 18 -1.83 -3.84 3.76
CA TYR A 18 -1.09 -3.93 2.52
C TYR A 18 0.38 -4.35 2.69
N ILE A 19 1.04 -3.95 3.77
CA ILE A 19 2.39 -4.43 4.09
C ILE A 19 2.37 -5.94 4.33
N LEU A 20 1.38 -6.48 5.06
CA LEU A 20 1.23 -7.92 5.27
C LEU A 20 1.08 -8.67 3.94
N SER A 21 0.29 -8.13 3.00
CA SER A 21 0.24 -8.70 1.65
C SER A 21 1.58 -8.65 0.93
N ALA A 22 2.31 -7.54 1.01
CA ALA A 22 3.63 -7.42 0.38
C ALA A 22 4.65 -8.41 0.98
N ILE A 23 4.61 -8.59 2.30
CA ILE A 23 5.46 -9.56 3.00
C ILE A 23 5.12 -10.98 2.56
N ALA A 24 3.85 -11.32 2.40
CA ALA A 24 3.45 -12.65 1.92
C ALA A 24 4.05 -12.98 0.53
N ILE A 25 4.18 -12.00 -0.36
CA ILE A 25 4.82 -12.20 -1.68
C ILE A 25 6.27 -12.69 -1.53
N LEU A 26 7.01 -12.23 -0.51
CA LEU A 26 8.40 -12.64 -0.28
C LEU A 26 8.55 -14.11 0.12
N PHE A 27 7.48 -14.73 0.64
CA PHE A 27 7.49 -16.12 1.07
C PHE A 27 7.09 -17.10 -0.04
N VAL A 28 6.60 -16.61 -1.19
CA VAL A 28 6.22 -17.47 -2.32
C VAL A 28 7.36 -18.37 -2.84
N PRO A 29 8.62 -17.93 -3.01
CA PRO A 29 9.68 -18.80 -3.54
C PRO A 29 10.10 -19.91 -2.56
N ILE A 30 9.77 -19.79 -1.27
CA ILE A 30 10.00 -20.82 -0.26
C ILE A 30 8.71 -21.51 0.17
N SER A 31 7.60 -21.19 -0.49
CA SER A 31 6.33 -21.87 -0.28
C SER A 31 6.28 -23.11 -1.16
N ASP A 32 6.55 -24.27 -0.55
CA ASP A 32 6.62 -25.54 -1.28
C ASP A 32 5.33 -25.82 -2.06
N ILE A 33 5.50 -26.01 -3.37
CA ILE A 33 4.61 -26.86 -4.17
C ILE A 33 5.30 -28.21 -4.15
N THR A 34 4.81 -29.15 -3.34
CA THR A 34 5.47 -30.46 -3.20
C THR A 34 5.55 -31.18 -4.53
N ASP A 35 6.61 -31.96 -4.75
CA ASP A 35 6.93 -32.68 -6.00
C ASP A 35 5.78 -33.57 -6.54
N ASN A 36 4.80 -33.90 -5.71
CA ASN A 36 3.59 -34.65 -6.08
C ASN A 36 2.41 -33.78 -6.52
N GLY A 37 2.63 -32.49 -6.85
CA GLY A 37 1.58 -31.55 -7.25
C GLY A 37 0.63 -31.15 -6.11
N LYS A 38 0.94 -31.52 -4.86
CA LYS A 38 0.14 -31.13 -3.70
C LYS A 38 0.63 -29.76 -3.21
N ILE A 39 -0.33 -28.87 -2.97
CA ILE A 39 -0.05 -27.57 -2.37
C ILE A 39 0.35 -27.80 -0.92
N GLY A 40 1.58 -27.41 -0.54
CA GLY A 40 2.03 -27.49 0.85
C GLY A 40 1.18 -26.60 1.75
N ALA A 41 1.00 -27.01 3.01
CA ALA A 41 0.26 -26.22 4.00
C ALA A 41 0.81 -24.79 4.14
N PHE A 42 2.12 -24.61 3.98
CA PHE A 42 2.77 -23.30 4.04
C PHE A 42 2.35 -22.39 2.87
N SER A 43 2.22 -22.92 1.65
CA SER A 43 1.72 -22.19 0.47
C SER A 43 0.28 -21.71 0.65
N ILE A 44 -0.56 -22.52 1.30
CA ILE A 44 -1.93 -22.11 1.68
C ILE A 44 -1.89 -20.95 2.68
N ILE A 45 -1.04 -21.03 3.70
CA ILE A 45 -0.89 -19.97 4.69
C ILE A 45 -0.43 -18.66 4.03
N VAL A 46 0.58 -18.71 3.16
CA VAL A 46 1.08 -17.55 2.41
C VAL A 46 -0.04 -16.92 1.58
N ALA A 47 -0.81 -17.73 0.85
CA ALA A 47 -1.94 -17.23 0.07
C ALA A 47 -3.02 -16.59 0.94
N ILE A 48 -3.37 -17.21 2.07
CA ILE A 48 -4.36 -16.66 3.02
C ILE A 48 -3.90 -15.32 3.58
N VAL A 49 -2.64 -15.22 4.03
CA VAL A 49 -2.09 -13.96 4.56
C VAL A 49 -2.09 -12.87 3.49
N PHE A 50 -1.71 -13.21 2.25
CA PHE A 50 -1.76 -12.28 1.13
C PHE A 50 -3.16 -11.72 0.91
N TRP A 51 -4.15 -12.60 0.72
CA TRP A 51 -5.53 -12.20 0.42
C TRP A 51 -6.22 -11.51 1.59
N LEU A 52 -6.03 -11.98 2.83
CA LEU A 52 -6.58 -11.32 4.01
C LEU A 52 -5.99 -9.94 4.20
N GLY A 53 -4.67 -9.76 4.04
CA GLY A 53 -4.02 -8.45 4.09
C GLY A 53 -4.59 -7.49 3.05
N LEU A 54 -4.85 -7.99 1.83
CA LEU A 54 -5.34 -7.19 0.71
C LEU A 54 -6.78 -6.75 0.95
N VAL A 55 -7.65 -7.69 1.32
CA VAL A 55 -9.07 -7.44 1.63
C VAL A 55 -9.17 -6.49 2.83
N TRP A 56 -8.42 -6.75 3.89
CA TRP A 56 -8.42 -5.91 5.08
C TRP A 56 -7.92 -4.49 4.78
N GLY A 57 -6.82 -4.36 4.03
CA GLY A 57 -6.28 -3.08 3.55
C GLY A 57 -7.33 -2.31 2.73
N THR A 58 -8.00 -2.99 1.80
CA THR A 58 -9.01 -2.38 0.93
C THR A 58 -10.26 -1.95 1.70
N LEU A 59 -10.81 -2.81 2.55
CA LEU A 59 -12.00 -2.49 3.37
C LEU A 59 -11.73 -1.32 4.31
N SER A 60 -10.56 -1.31 4.97
CA SER A 60 -10.16 -0.20 5.83
C SER A 60 -9.95 1.09 5.04
N LEU A 61 -9.43 1.05 3.80
CA LEU A 61 -9.31 2.21 2.92
C LEU A 61 -10.68 2.79 2.53
N ILE A 62 -11.68 1.93 2.28
CA ILE A 62 -13.07 2.35 2.02
C ILE A 62 -13.66 3.02 3.25
N ILE A 63 -13.49 2.42 4.44
CA ILE A 63 -13.95 3.00 5.71
C ILE A 63 -13.26 4.34 5.98
N LEU A 64 -11.95 4.42 5.76
CA LEU A 64 -11.15 5.63 5.90
C LEU A 64 -11.66 6.75 4.98
N THR A 65 -12.02 6.41 3.75
CA THR A 65 -12.61 7.34 2.79
C THR A 65 -13.98 7.84 3.28
N LYS A 66 -14.85 6.95 3.78
CA LYS A 66 -16.13 7.35 4.41
C LYS A 66 -15.90 8.25 5.63
N LEU A 67 -14.92 7.93 6.48
CA LEU A 67 -14.56 8.74 7.65
C LEU A 67 -14.02 10.11 7.26
N ARG A 68 -13.24 10.21 6.17
CA ARG A 68 -12.82 11.49 5.61
C ARG A 68 -14.03 12.35 5.28
N HIS A 69 -15.03 11.82 4.58
CA HIS A 69 -16.23 12.58 4.22
C HIS A 69 -17.01 13.05 5.46
N LYS A 70 -17.07 12.24 6.51
CA LYS A 70 -17.66 12.64 7.80
C LYS A 70 -16.86 13.73 8.52
N LEU A 71 -15.52 13.61 8.53
CA LEU A 71 -14.63 14.64 9.09
C LEU A 71 -14.76 15.96 8.30
N ARG A 72 -14.89 15.87 6.98
CA ARG A 72 -15.10 17.01 6.08
C ARG A 72 -16.34 17.81 6.48
N ALA A 73 -17.45 17.13 6.74
CA ALA A 73 -18.71 17.77 7.14
C ALA A 73 -18.62 18.42 8.53
N ARG A 74 -17.88 17.82 9.47
CA ARG A 74 -17.79 18.32 10.86
C ARG A 74 -16.71 19.37 11.08
N MET A 75 -15.66 19.38 10.25
CA MET A 75 -14.49 20.24 10.41
C MET A 75 -14.10 20.86 9.06
N PRO A 76 -14.90 21.81 8.53
CA PRO A 76 -14.65 22.41 7.23
C PRO A 76 -13.31 23.18 7.17
N SER A 77 -12.85 23.72 8.30
CA SER A 77 -11.53 24.38 8.42
C SER A 77 -10.35 23.47 8.10
N LEU A 78 -10.52 22.15 8.24
CA LEU A 78 -9.50 21.14 7.92
C LEU A 78 -9.33 21.00 6.40
N ILE A 79 -10.35 21.35 5.60
CA ILE A 79 -10.38 21.29 4.14
C ILE A 79 -9.62 22.48 3.53
N VAL A 80 -9.74 23.66 4.13
CA VAL A 80 -9.07 24.88 3.64
C VAL A 80 -7.55 24.67 3.59
N LYS A 81 -7.02 23.81 4.47
CA LYS A 81 -5.60 23.45 4.51
C LYS A 81 -5.19 22.37 3.50
N ILE A 82 -6.15 21.73 2.83
CA ILE A 82 -5.90 20.67 1.84
C ILE A 82 -5.96 21.32 0.46
N PRO A 83 -4.86 21.34 -0.32
CA PRO A 83 -4.91 21.84 -1.68
C PRO A 83 -5.98 21.08 -2.47
N LYS A 84 -6.83 21.81 -3.20
CA LYS A 84 -7.83 21.24 -4.11
C LYS A 84 -7.10 20.50 -5.23
N LYS A 85 -6.75 19.24 -4.99
CA LYS A 85 -6.19 18.34 -5.99
C LYS A 85 -7.31 17.52 -6.62
N PHE A 86 -7.27 17.38 -7.94
CA PHE A 86 -8.15 16.47 -8.66
C PHE A 86 -7.85 15.02 -8.23
N PRO A 87 -8.87 14.20 -7.93
CA PRO A 87 -8.68 12.78 -7.73
C PRO A 87 -8.19 12.14 -9.03
N GLY A 88 -7.14 11.32 -8.99
CA GLY A 88 -6.68 10.51 -10.13
C GLY A 88 -5.44 11.00 -10.88
N ILE A 89 -4.90 12.19 -10.56
CA ILE A 89 -3.62 12.63 -11.10
C ILE A 89 -2.54 12.18 -10.12
N MET A 90 -1.73 11.17 -10.49
CA MET A 90 -0.43 10.90 -9.87
C MET A 90 0.34 12.22 -9.87
N ASN A 91 0.42 12.86 -8.71
CA ASN A 91 1.06 14.14 -8.62
C ASN A 91 2.55 13.90 -8.54
N PHE A 92 3.28 14.27 -9.60
CA PHE A 92 4.73 14.47 -9.59
C PHE A 92 5.11 15.68 -8.72
N SER A 93 4.44 15.86 -7.56
CA SER A 93 4.85 16.88 -6.61
C SER A 93 6.28 16.52 -6.19
N MET A 94 7.19 17.51 -6.28
CA MET A 94 8.65 17.45 -6.05
C MET A 94 9.03 17.07 -4.61
N ASN A 95 8.38 16.07 -4.04
CA ASN A 95 8.71 15.50 -2.75
C ASN A 95 9.51 14.23 -3.01
N ILE A 96 10.76 14.22 -2.53
CA ILE A 96 11.73 13.14 -2.76
C ILE A 96 11.16 11.73 -2.49
N ARG A 97 10.23 11.61 -1.53
CA ARG A 97 9.57 10.34 -1.21
C ARG A 97 8.70 9.80 -2.34
N HIS A 98 8.00 10.67 -3.06
CA HIS A 98 7.18 10.28 -4.20
C HIS A 98 8.05 9.85 -5.38
N LEU A 99 9.15 10.57 -5.60
CA LEU A 99 10.13 10.25 -6.64
C LEU A 99 10.78 8.88 -6.39
N ILE A 100 11.20 8.59 -5.14
CA ILE A 100 11.76 7.29 -4.77
C ILE A 100 10.75 6.17 -5.05
N LEU A 101 9.51 6.31 -4.59
CA LEU A 101 8.49 5.28 -4.82
C LEU A 101 8.21 5.06 -6.30
N TYR A 102 8.16 6.15 -7.09
CA TYR A 102 7.99 6.06 -8.54
C TYR A 102 9.17 5.35 -9.22
N ALA A 103 10.40 5.70 -8.84
CA ALA A 103 11.60 5.06 -9.37
C ALA A 103 11.61 3.55 -9.07
N VAL A 104 11.26 3.16 -7.84
CA VAL A 104 11.13 1.74 -7.46
C VAL A 104 10.07 1.02 -8.31
N ILE A 105 8.91 1.64 -8.54
CA ILE A 105 7.86 1.07 -9.39
C ILE A 105 8.36 0.90 -10.83
N LEU A 106 8.97 1.94 -11.41
CA LEU A 106 9.41 1.93 -12.80
C LEU A 106 10.53 0.90 -13.02
N ILE A 107 11.57 0.92 -12.17
CA ILE A 107 12.67 -0.03 -12.23
C ILE A 107 12.16 -1.45 -12.04
N GLY A 108 11.26 -1.66 -11.07
CA GLY A 108 10.66 -2.97 -10.82
C GLY A 108 9.88 -3.51 -12.01
N ILE A 109 9.06 -2.68 -12.67
CA ILE A 109 8.34 -3.06 -13.90
C ILE A 109 9.31 -3.44 -15.01
N VAL A 110 10.38 -2.65 -15.22
CA VAL A 110 11.39 -2.93 -16.24
C VAL A 110 12.07 -4.28 -15.96
N ILE A 111 12.47 -4.55 -14.71
CA ILE A 111 13.08 -5.84 -14.34
C ILE A 111 12.11 -7.00 -14.59
N ILE A 112 10.83 -6.86 -14.20
CA ILE A 112 9.81 -7.90 -14.44
C ILE A 112 9.61 -8.17 -15.94
N ILE A 113 9.58 -7.13 -16.77
CA ILE A 113 9.44 -7.28 -18.23
C ILE A 113 10.67 -7.95 -18.83
N LEU A 114 11.87 -7.54 -18.42
CA LEU A 114 13.12 -8.14 -18.89
C LEU A 114 13.21 -9.63 -18.50
N ASP A 115 12.80 -9.96 -17.27
CA ASP A 115 12.73 -11.34 -16.78
C ASP A 115 11.80 -12.20 -17.64
N LEU A 116 10.59 -11.68 -17.96
CA LEU A 116 9.62 -12.36 -18.83
C LEU A 116 10.14 -12.59 -20.26
N ILE A 117 10.94 -11.68 -20.80
CA ILE A 117 11.48 -11.78 -22.17
C ILE A 117 12.73 -12.66 -22.22
N LEU A 118 13.62 -12.51 -21.24
CA LEU A 118 14.94 -13.16 -21.22
C LEU A 118 14.91 -14.52 -20.50
N GLY A 119 13.84 -14.83 -19.76
CA GLY A 119 13.66 -16.09 -19.06
C GLY A 119 14.61 -16.27 -17.88
N PHE A 120 14.94 -15.20 -17.14
CA PHE A 120 15.77 -15.31 -15.95
C PHE A 120 15.01 -16.11 -14.87
N ALA A 121 15.30 -17.41 -14.73
CA ALA A 121 14.55 -18.29 -13.82
C ALA A 121 14.87 -18.11 -12.32
N ASN A 122 15.44 -16.98 -11.89
CA ASN A 122 15.81 -16.79 -10.48
C ASN A 122 14.65 -16.24 -9.66
N GLN A 123 13.81 -17.16 -9.17
CA GLN A 123 12.65 -16.86 -8.33
C GLN A 123 13.03 -16.06 -7.07
N TYR A 124 14.20 -16.32 -6.46
CA TYR A 124 14.67 -15.59 -5.28
C TYR A 124 15.00 -14.12 -5.55
N LEU A 125 15.26 -13.75 -6.80
CA LEU A 125 15.44 -12.36 -7.22
C LEU A 125 14.10 -11.73 -7.64
N MET A 126 13.25 -12.48 -8.34
CA MET A 126 12.00 -11.95 -8.91
C MET A 126 10.96 -11.59 -7.84
N PHE A 127 10.75 -12.43 -6.82
CA PHE A 127 9.72 -12.18 -5.80
C PHE A 127 10.00 -10.95 -4.92
N PRO A 128 11.24 -10.65 -4.50
CA PRO A 128 11.57 -9.37 -3.88
C PRO A 128 11.28 -8.15 -4.77
N VAL A 129 11.55 -8.24 -6.07
CA VAL A 129 11.22 -7.16 -7.02
C VAL A 129 9.71 -6.96 -7.11
N ILE A 130 8.93 -8.05 -7.22
CA ILE A 130 7.46 -7.99 -7.24
C ILE A 130 6.92 -7.40 -5.93
N ALA A 131 7.38 -7.88 -4.78
CA ALA A 131 6.97 -7.38 -3.47
C ALA A 131 7.30 -5.90 -3.28
N GLY A 132 8.51 -5.49 -3.68
CA GLY A 132 8.96 -4.10 -3.66
C GLY A 132 8.13 -3.21 -4.57
N THR A 133 7.86 -3.64 -5.80
CA THR A 133 7.03 -2.92 -6.77
C THR A 133 5.60 -2.76 -6.28
N TYR A 134 4.99 -3.84 -5.79
CA TYR A 134 3.65 -3.84 -5.21
C TYR A 134 3.56 -2.90 -4.00
N SER A 135 4.48 -3.02 -3.04
CA SER A 135 4.52 -2.17 -1.85
C SER A 135 4.72 -0.70 -2.22
N ALA A 136 5.64 -0.41 -3.15
CA ALA A 136 5.91 0.94 -3.62
C ALA A 136 4.68 1.56 -4.31
N PHE A 137 3.98 0.78 -5.14
CA PHE A 137 2.75 1.21 -5.80
C PHE A 137 1.65 1.55 -4.80
N ILE A 138 1.38 0.67 -3.83
CA ILE A 138 0.37 0.92 -2.80
C ILE A 138 0.74 2.16 -1.97
N MET A 139 1.99 2.27 -1.53
CA MET A 139 2.47 3.40 -0.74
C MET A 139 2.38 4.71 -1.53
N HIS A 140 2.71 4.70 -2.82
CA HIS A 140 2.56 5.85 -3.70
C HIS A 140 1.10 6.32 -3.74
N CYS A 141 0.17 5.40 -4.00
CA CYS A 141 -1.27 5.66 -4.02
C CYS A 141 -1.79 6.21 -2.68
N MET A 142 -1.29 5.69 -1.55
CA MET A 142 -1.70 6.14 -0.22
C MET A 142 -1.16 7.52 0.14
N ILE A 143 0.12 7.77 -0.11
CA ILE A 143 0.82 9.01 0.28
C ILE A 143 0.38 10.20 -0.58
N ASP A 144 0.10 9.99 -1.87
CA ASP A 144 -0.41 11.07 -2.73
C ASP A 144 -1.90 11.37 -2.51
N GLY A 145 -2.62 10.43 -1.89
CA GLY A 145 -4.04 10.55 -1.60
C GLY A 145 -4.41 11.64 -0.59
N LYS A 146 -5.63 12.19 -0.73
CA LYS A 146 -6.25 13.13 0.22
C LYS A 146 -6.31 12.58 1.66
N ASN A 147 -6.36 11.26 1.81
CA ASN A 147 -6.41 10.59 3.11
C ASN A 147 -5.09 10.79 3.89
N TYR A 148 -3.93 10.71 3.23
CA TYR A 148 -2.63 10.94 3.88
C TYR A 148 -2.43 12.39 4.29
N GLN A 149 -2.89 13.34 3.48
CA GLN A 149 -2.77 14.76 3.82
C GLN A 149 -3.54 15.10 5.11
N ILE A 150 -4.74 14.55 5.27
CA ILE A 150 -5.53 14.68 6.50
C ILE A 150 -4.81 13.99 7.66
N TYR A 151 -4.35 12.76 7.46
CA TYR A 151 -3.59 12.02 8.49
C TYR A 151 -2.38 12.83 8.98
N LYS A 152 -1.61 13.42 8.07
CA LYS A 152 -0.43 14.25 8.38
C LYS A 152 -0.80 15.51 9.17
N ILE A 153 -1.89 16.19 8.83
CA ILE A 153 -2.37 17.37 9.56
C ILE A 153 -2.81 16.98 10.96
N LEU A 154 -3.61 15.91 11.10
CA LEU A 154 -4.10 15.41 12.38
C LEU A 154 -2.94 15.02 13.30
N LYS A 155 -1.97 14.27 12.79
CA LYS A 155 -0.78 13.85 13.54
C LYS A 155 0.14 15.01 13.95
N LYS A 156 0.18 16.10 13.17
CA LYS A 156 0.89 17.34 13.58
C LYS A 156 0.14 18.10 14.67
N GLY A 157 -1.20 18.09 14.62
CA GLY A 157 -2.04 18.73 15.63
C GLY A 157 -2.04 18.03 16.98
N GLU A 158 -1.84 16.70 17.02
CA GLU A 158 -1.70 15.94 18.28
C GLU A 158 -0.35 16.16 19.00
N LYS A 159 0.64 16.76 18.32
CA LYS A 159 1.98 17.04 18.88
C LYS A 159 2.13 18.48 19.42
N LYS A 160 1.08 19.29 19.33
CA LYS A 160 0.99 20.64 19.92
C LYS A 160 0.06 20.58 21.11
#